data_AF-A0A645DB25-F1
#
_entry.id   AF-A0A645DB25-F1
#
_cell.length_a   1.000
_cell.length_b   1.000
_cell.length_c   1.000
_cell.angle_alpha   90.00
_cell.angle_beta   90.00
_cell.angle_gamma   90.00
#
_symmetry.space_group_name_H-M   'P 1'
#
loop_
_entity.id
_entity.type
_entity.pdbx_description
1 polymer ?
#
loop_
_entity_poly.entity_id
_entity_poly.type
_entity_poly.pdbx_seq_one_letter_code
_entity_poly.pdbx_strand_id
1 'polypeptide(L)' 'MHYELAKDFVVLTGKAYLEQLDSNITGDKITYLVKEQKMQAFSDKGKRVTTVLVPSQLQDKNKAPAEKKGN' A
#
# COMPACT_ATOMS: atom_id res chain seq x y z
N MET A 1 11.30 -4.95 -8.40
CA MET A 1 10.61 -5.52 -7.22
C MET A 1 11.36 -6.79 -6.82
N HIS A 2 11.62 -6.96 -5.54
CA HIS A 2 12.32 -8.10 -4.98
C HIS A 2 11.49 -8.70 -3.84
N TYR A 3 11.43 -10.03 -3.78
CA TYR A 3 10.67 -10.76 -2.77
C TYR A 3 11.50 -11.89 -2.19
N GLU A 4 11.59 -11.93 -0.86
CA GLU A 4 12.30 -12.98 -0.11
C GLU A 4 11.26 -13.85 0.62
N LEU A 5 10.95 -15.02 0.05
CA LEU A 5 9.94 -15.96 0.59
C LEU A 5 10.23 -16.39 2.02
N ALA A 6 11.50 -16.67 2.35
CA ALA A 6 11.88 -17.18 3.67
C ALA A 6 11.51 -16.21 4.82
N LYS A 7 11.47 -14.90 4.52
CA LYS A 7 11.17 -13.84 5.49
C LYS A 7 9.82 -13.18 5.26
N ASP A 8 9.08 -13.58 4.22
CA ASP A 8 7.92 -12.87 3.68
C ASP A 8 8.20 -11.35 3.63
N PHE A 9 9.30 -11.00 2.96
CA PHE A 9 9.82 -9.64 2.89
C PHE A 9 9.81 -9.12 1.45
N VAL A 10 9.14 -7.99 1.23
CA VAL A 10 9.02 -7.34 -0.08
C VAL A 10 9.86 -6.07 -0.10
N VAL A 11 10.58 -5.86 -1.19
CA VAL A 11 11.31 -4.63 -1.48
C VAL A 11 10.92 -4.09 -2.85
N LEU A 12 10.37 -2.88 -2.85
CA LEU A 12 10.07 -2.09 -4.04
C LEU A 12 11.13 -0.99 -4.15
N THR A 13 11.72 -0.82 -5.33
CA THR A 13 12.76 0.18 -5.60
C THR A 13 12.50 0.83 -6.95
N GLY A 14 12.81 2.12 -7.08
CA GLY A 14 12.62 2.90 -8.30
C GLY A 14 11.16 3.29 -8.48
N LYS A 15 10.82 4.54 -8.15
CA LYS A 15 9.43 5.05 -8.17
C LYS A 15 8.44 4.05 -7.53
N ALA A 16 8.79 3.58 -6.34
CA ALA A 16 8.01 2.58 -5.63
C ALA A 16 6.65 3.18 -5.24
N TYR A 17 5.60 2.40 -5.50
CA TYR A 17 4.22 2.70 -5.14
C TYR A 17 3.65 1.46 -4.45
N LEU A 18 3.03 1.66 -3.29
CA LEU A 18 2.32 0.62 -2.56
C LEU A 18 0.92 1.14 -2.20
N GLU A 19 -0.09 0.37 -2.55
CA GLU A 19 -1.49 0.67 -2.23
C GLU A 19 -1.98 -0.32 -1.16
N GLN A 20 -2.57 0.25 -0.13
CA GLN A 20 -3.26 -0.44 0.94
C GLN A 20 -4.74 -0.05 0.89
N LEU A 21 -5.59 -0.83 1.56
CA LEU A 21 -7.03 -0.58 1.60
C LEU A 21 -7.39 0.83 2.06
N ASP A 22 -6.56 1.42 2.93
CA ASP A 22 -6.79 2.70 3.58
C ASP A 22 -5.80 3.80 3.21
N SER A 23 -4.78 3.49 2.43
CA SER A 23 -3.70 4.43 2.18
C SER A 23 -2.88 4.06 0.96
N ASN A 24 -2.16 5.03 0.42
CA ASN A 24 -1.11 4.76 -0.55
C ASN A 24 0.20 5.41 -0.09
N ILE A 25 1.31 4.77 -0.45
CA ILE A 25 2.65 5.18 -0.07
C ILE A 25 3.50 5.23 -1.34
N THR A 26 4.24 6.32 -1.52
CA THR A 26 5.14 6.53 -2.65
C THR A 26 6.52 6.98 -2.19
N GLY A 27 7.56 6.48 -2.84
CA GLY A 27 8.96 6.81 -2.53
C GLY A 27 9.94 6.18 -3.52
N ASP A 28 11.24 6.35 -3.28
CA ASP A 28 12.27 5.69 -4.11
C ASP A 28 12.48 4.23 -3.72
N LYS A 29 12.27 3.89 -2.44
CA LYS A 29 12.30 2.53 -1.92
C LYS A 29 11.20 2.32 -0.88
N ILE A 30 10.48 1.21 -0.96
CA ILE A 30 9.52 0.77 0.04
C ILE A 30 9.88 -0.66 0.44
N THR A 31 9.94 -0.93 1.74
CA THR A 31 10.15 -2.26 2.31
C THR A 31 8.93 -2.67 3.13
N TYR A 32 8.49 -3.90 2.97
CA TYR A 32 7.31 -4.44 3.65
C TYR A 32 7.63 -5.81 4.27
N LEU A 33 7.51 -5.88 5.59
CA LEU A 33 7.58 -7.12 6.38
C LEU A 33 6.15 -7.63 6.56
N VAL A 34 5.75 -8.60 5.73
CA VAL A 34 4.36 -9.06 5.64
C VAL A 34 3.88 -9.62 6.98
N LYS A 35 4.70 -10.44 7.65
CA LYS A 35 4.35 -11.06 8.94
C LYS A 35 4.14 -10.05 10.07
N GLU A 36 4.93 -8.97 10.06
CA GLU A 36 4.87 -7.94 11.10
C GLU A 36 3.90 -6.81 10.76
N GLN A 37 3.34 -6.79 9.54
CA GLN A 37 2.55 -5.69 9.01
C GLN A 37 3.28 -4.33 9.11
N LYS A 38 4.61 -4.34 9.01
CA LYS A 38 5.45 -3.14 9.09
C LYS A 38 5.93 -2.72 7.72
N MET A 39 5.74 -1.45 7.42
CA MET A 39 6.23 -0.82 6.19
C MET A 39 7.19 0.31 6.51
N GLN A 40 8.20 0.47 5.67
CA GLN A 40 9.09 1.61 5.70
C GLN A 40 9.28 2.12 4.28
N ALA A 41 9.25 3.43 4.11
CA ALA A 41 9.48 4.09 2.85
C ALA A 41 10.63 5.07 2.96
N PHE A 42 11.43 5.14 1.91
CA PHE A 42 12.65 5.93 1.83
C PHE A 42 12.67 6.68 0.50
N SER A 43 13.23 7.87 0.52
CA SER A 43 13.49 8.66 -0.68
C SER A 43 14.92 9.19 -0.66
N ASP A 44 15.50 9.35 -1.84
CA ASP A 44 16.86 9.88 -2.00
C ASP A 44 16.94 11.34 -1.60
N LYS A 45 18.16 11.85 -1.41
CA LYS A 45 18.41 13.26 -1.07
C LYS A 45 17.73 14.19 -2.09
N GLY A 46 16.90 15.10 -1.59
CA GLY A 46 16.15 16.06 -2.42
C GLY A 46 14.77 15.58 -2.89
N LYS A 47 14.40 14.32 -2.61
CA LYS A 47 13.06 13.78 -2.83
C LYS A 47 12.33 13.58 -1.50
N ARG A 48 11.03 13.29 -1.56
CA ARG A 48 10.18 13.07 -0.39
C ARG A 48 9.47 11.73 -0.48
N VAL A 49 9.15 11.17 0.68
CA VAL A 49 8.16 10.10 0.81
C VAL A 49 6.80 10.77 0.94
N THR A 50 5.80 10.27 0.21
CA THR A 50 4.43 10.76 0.32
C THR A 50 3.53 9.61 0.71
N THR A 51 2.76 9.80 1.78
CA THR A 51 1.72 8.88 2.24
C THR A 51 0.40 9.61 2.23
N VAL A 52 -0.61 9.06 1.55
CA VAL A 52 -1.98 9.56 1.58
C VAL A 52 -2.83 8.61 2.40
N LEU A 53 -3.44 9.13 3.46
CA LEU A 53 -4.40 8.40 4.28
C LEU A 53 -5.81 8.69 3.75
N VAL A 54 -6.52 7.64 3.36
CA VAL A 54 -7.88 7.73 2.85
C VAL A 54 -8.84 7.40 4.00
N PRO A 55 -9.71 8.34 4.42
CA PRO A 55 -10.71 8.09 5.44
C PRO A 55 -11.58 6.89 5.10
N SER A 56 -11.88 6.04 6.09
CA SER A 56 -12.71 4.83 5.90
C SER A 56 -14.08 5.13 5.32
N GLN A 57 -14.66 6.31 5.60
CA GLN A 57 -15.95 6.74 5.05
C GLN A 57 -15.91 6.93 3.52
N LEU A 58 -14.73 7.15 2.94
CA LEU A 58 -14.56 7.34 1.50
C LEU A 58 -14.17 6.04 0.77
N GLN A 59 -13.84 4.97 1.50
CA GLN A 59 -13.41 3.68 0.94
C GLN A 59 -14.57 2.84 0.37
N ASP A 60 -15.83 3.14 0.74
CA ASP A 60 -17.03 2.38 0.35
C ASP A 60 -17.46 2.53 -1.13
N LYS A 61 -16.69 3.22 -1.98
CA LYS A 61 -17.11 3.51 -3.37
C LYS A 61 -16.94 2.36 -4.37
N ASN A 62 -16.33 1.23 -3.98
CA ASN A 62 -16.11 0.08 -4.87
C ASN A 62 -16.88 -1.21 -4.48
N LYS A 63 -17.83 -1.16 -3.54
CA LYS A 63 -18.79 -2.27 -3.41
C LYS A 63 -19.82 -2.14 -4.53
N ALA A 64 -19.78 -3.07 -5.49
CA ALA A 64 -20.84 -3.25 -6.47
C ALA A 64 -22.22 -3.19 -5.78
N PRO A 65 -23.24 -2.55 -6.38
CA PRO A 65 -24.55 -2.44 -5.76
C PRO A 65 -25.05 -3.85 -5.42
N ALA A 66 -25.37 -4.06 -4.14
CA ALA A 66 -25.97 -5.30 -3.67
C ALA A 66 -27.15 -5.66 -4.59
N GLU A 67 -27.07 -6.83 -5.24
CA GLU A 67 -28.21 -7.43 -5.94
C GLU A 67 -29.37 -7.49 -4.96
N LYS A 68 -30.40 -6.67 -5.22
CA LYS A 68 -31.70 -6.78 -4.56
C LYS A 68 -32.27 -8.15 -4.92
N LYS A 69 -32.09 -9.13 -4.05
CA LYS A 69 -32.85 -10.37 -4.10
C LYS A 69 -34.29 -10.03 -3.71
N GLY A 70 -35.14 -9.85 -4.72
CA GLY A 70 -36.57 -9.67 -4.56
C GLY A 70 -37.20 -10.86 -3.85
N ASN A 71 -38.19 -10.57 -3.01
CA ASN A 71 -39.07 -11.53 -2.39
C ASN A 71 -40.49 -10.98 -2.47
#